data_AF-A0A851TJI5-F1
#
_entry.id   AF-A0A851TJI5-F1
#
_cell.length_a   1.000
_cell.length_b   1.000
_cell.length_c   1.000
_cell.angle_alpha   90.00
_cell.angle_beta   90.00
_cell.angle_gamma   90.00
#
_symmetry.space_group_name_H-M   'P 1'
#
loop_
_entity.id
_entity.type
_entity.pdbx_description
1 polymer ?
#
loop_
_entity_poly.entity_id
_entity_poly.type
_entity_poly.pdbx_seq_one_letter_code
_entity_poly.pdbx_strand_id
1 'polypeptide(L)'
;DSFRSLTRDANKLIHEDLPFEALHVEAKVACEMFQHNTYKMEMIKQKASQNAEGIVMLHRFGDFVDVSEGPHIPRTSFCYQYEITAAHNLQTNQPELIRRFQGVSLPIHL
;
A
#
# COMPACT_ATOMS: atom_id res chain seq x y z
N ASP A 1 -7.48 14.36 -17.84
CA ASP A 1 -8.07 13.01 -18.06
C ASP A 1 -7.36 11.86 -17.36
N SER A 2 -6.02 11.82 -17.27
CA SER A 2 -5.27 10.68 -16.70
C SER A 2 -5.54 10.34 -15.22
N PHE A 3 -5.71 11.33 -14.32
CA PHE A 3 -5.97 11.02 -12.90
C PHE A 3 -7.43 10.66 -12.61
N ARG A 4 -8.36 11.10 -13.45
CA ARG A 4 -9.79 10.75 -13.30
C ARG A 4 -10.03 9.26 -13.46
N SER A 5 -9.28 8.58 -14.34
CA SER A 5 -9.38 7.12 -14.46
C SER A 5 -8.89 6.41 -13.19
N LEU A 6 -7.78 6.85 -12.61
CA LEU A 6 -7.28 6.28 -11.34
C LEU A 6 -8.27 6.51 -10.19
N THR A 7 -8.82 7.73 -10.08
CA THR A 7 -9.89 8.03 -9.10
C THR A 7 -11.10 7.14 -9.32
N ARG A 8 -11.53 6.93 -10.58
CA ARG A 8 -12.67 6.04 -10.89
C ARG A 8 -12.39 4.59 -10.51
N ASP A 9 -11.19 4.09 -10.76
CA ASP A 9 -10.85 2.70 -10.43
C ASP A 9 -10.70 2.50 -8.91
N ALA A 10 -10.17 3.50 -8.19
CA ALA A 10 -10.21 3.52 -6.73
C ALA A 10 -11.66 3.51 -6.19
N ASN A 11 -12.56 4.28 -6.79
CA ASN A 11 -13.97 4.26 -6.42
C ASN A 11 -14.61 2.90 -6.65
N LYS A 12 -14.29 2.18 -7.74
CA LYS A 12 -14.79 0.81 -7.94
C LYS A 12 -14.37 -0.12 -6.79
N LEU A 13 -13.10 -0.09 -6.41
CA LEU A 13 -12.57 -0.88 -5.28
C LEU A 13 -13.23 -0.53 -3.93
N ILE A 14 -13.59 0.74 -3.73
CA ILE A 14 -14.34 1.19 -2.54
C ILE A 14 -15.75 0.55 -2.53
N HIS A 15 -16.42 0.52 -3.69
CA HIS A 15 -17.77 -0.06 -3.81
C HIS A 15 -17.78 -1.60 -3.70
N GLU A 16 -16.65 -2.27 -3.93
CA GLU A 16 -16.51 -3.72 -3.72
C GLU A 16 -16.51 -4.11 -2.22
N ASP A 17 -16.33 -3.13 -1.31
CA ASP A 17 -16.38 -3.34 0.14
C ASP A 17 -15.49 -4.50 0.63
N LEU A 18 -14.22 -4.48 0.24
CA LEU A 18 -13.25 -5.53 0.56
C LEU A 18 -12.69 -5.37 1.97
N PRO A 19 -12.51 -6.45 2.74
CA PRO A 19 -11.85 -6.39 4.04
C PRO A 19 -10.32 -6.21 3.89
N PHE A 20 -9.71 -5.51 4.83
CA PHE A 20 -8.26 -5.52 5.02
C PHE A 20 -7.87 -6.61 6.01
N GLU A 21 -7.07 -7.57 5.54
CA GLU A 21 -6.61 -8.72 6.31
C GLU A 21 -5.13 -8.54 6.69
N ALA A 22 -4.83 -8.58 7.99
CA ALA A 22 -3.46 -8.56 8.48
C ALA A 22 -2.86 -9.98 8.48
N LEU A 23 -1.69 -10.12 7.86
CA LEU A 23 -0.94 -11.38 7.77
C LEU A 23 0.40 -11.22 8.48
N HIS A 24 0.63 -12.02 9.51
CA HIS A 24 1.93 -12.09 10.20
C HIS A 24 2.73 -13.22 9.56
N VAL A 25 3.79 -12.87 8.84
CA VAL A 25 4.58 -13.83 8.06
C VAL A 25 6.05 -13.72 8.40
N GLU A 26 6.77 -14.84 8.29
CA GLU A 26 8.22 -14.83 8.39
C GLU A 26 8.84 -13.99 7.26
N ALA A 27 9.91 -13.26 7.57
CA ALA A 27 10.61 -12.42 6.61
C ALA A 27 11.01 -13.17 5.33
N LYS A 28 11.39 -14.45 5.44
CA LYS A 28 11.75 -15.30 4.30
C LYS A 28 10.58 -15.44 3.32
N VAL A 29 9.39 -15.79 3.82
CA VAL A 29 8.18 -15.95 3.01
C VAL A 29 7.78 -14.61 2.38
N ALA A 30 7.84 -13.52 3.15
CA ALA A 30 7.58 -12.18 2.62
C ALA A 30 8.56 -11.82 1.48
N CYS A 31 9.85 -12.13 1.62
CA CYS A 31 10.83 -11.92 0.55
C CYS A 31 10.51 -12.73 -0.71
N GLU A 32 10.03 -13.97 -0.58
CA GLU A 32 9.62 -14.80 -1.73
C GLU A 32 8.40 -14.21 -2.46
N MET A 33 7.41 -13.70 -1.71
CA MET A 33 6.23 -13.03 -2.27
C MET A 33 6.60 -11.78 -3.07
N PHE A 34 7.57 -11.00 -2.58
CA PHE A 34 7.99 -9.73 -3.17
C PHE A 34 9.30 -9.80 -3.97
N GLN A 35 9.75 -11.00 -4.36
CA GLN A 35 11.04 -11.20 -5.04
C GLN A 35 11.23 -10.38 -6.34
N HIS A 36 10.12 -9.98 -6.96
CA HIS A 36 10.08 -9.17 -8.17
C HIS A 36 10.23 -7.65 -7.91
N ASN A 37 10.23 -7.22 -6.65
CA ASN A 37 10.28 -5.82 -6.25
C ASN A 37 11.40 -5.61 -5.22
N THR A 38 12.54 -5.10 -5.70
CA THR A 38 13.75 -4.87 -4.90
C THR A 38 13.53 -3.89 -3.75
N TYR A 39 12.71 -2.84 -3.94
CA TYR A 39 12.42 -1.87 -2.87
C TYR A 39 11.61 -2.49 -1.73
N LYS A 40 10.59 -3.30 -2.05
CA LYS A 40 9.81 -4.01 -1.03
C LYS A 40 10.65 -5.05 -0.30
N MET A 41 11.52 -5.77 -1.02
CA MET A 41 12.47 -6.69 -0.38
C MET A 41 13.38 -6.00 0.63
N GLU A 42 13.94 -4.85 0.26
CA GLU A 42 14.82 -4.10 1.18
C GLU A 42 14.05 -3.62 2.41
N MET A 43 12.84 -3.09 2.22
CA MET A 43 11.97 -2.69 3.32
C MET A 43 11.62 -3.87 4.24
N ILE A 44 11.35 -5.06 3.69
CA ILE A 44 11.08 -6.29 4.46
C ILE A 44 12.29 -6.67 5.31
N LYS A 45 13.49 -6.67 4.74
CA LYS A 45 14.74 -6.97 5.49
C LYS A 45 14.96 -5.98 6.62
N GLN A 46 14.77 -4.69 6.34
CA GLN A 46 14.90 -3.63 7.35
C GLN A 46 13.91 -3.83 8.50
N LYS A 47 12.63 -4.07 8.20
CA LYS A 47 11.60 -4.34 9.21
C LYS A 47 11.91 -5.60 10.03
N ALA A 48 12.32 -6.67 9.36
CA ALA A 48 12.70 -7.91 10.01
C ALA A 48 13.89 -7.73 10.98
N SER A 49 14.85 -6.87 10.65
CA SER A 49 15.99 -6.59 11.55
C SER A 49 15.61 -5.85 12.84
N GLN A 50 14.47 -5.15 12.85
CA GLN A 50 13.96 -4.41 14.01
C GLN A 50 13.09 -5.28 14.91
N ASN A 51 12.62 -6.43 14.41
CA ASN A 51 11.82 -7.38 15.16
C ASN A 51 12.64 -8.66 15.44
N ALA A 52 12.90 -8.94 16.72
CA ALA A 52 13.67 -10.11 17.13
C ALA A 52 13.05 -11.45 16.68
N GLU A 53 11.73 -11.49 16.46
CA GLU A 53 11.02 -12.68 15.98
C GLU A 53 11.13 -12.88 14.46
N GLY A 54 11.65 -11.88 13.72
CA GLY A 54 11.76 -11.94 12.25
C GLY A 54 10.40 -11.96 11.53
N ILE A 55 9.32 -11.62 12.23
CA ILE A 55 7.97 -11.54 11.68
C ILE A 55 7.73 -10.17 11.08
N VAL A 56 7.21 -10.15 9.86
CA VAL A 56 6.81 -8.96 9.12
C VAL A 56 5.30 -8.98 8.91
N MET A 57 4.67 -7.84 9.14
CA MET A 57 3.24 -7.66 8.92
C MET A 57 2.97 -7.24 7.47
N LEU A 58 2.12 -8.02 6.80
CA LEU A 58 1.57 -7.69 5.48
C LEU A 58 0.08 -7.41 5.63
N HIS A 59 -0.46 -6.64 4.70
CA HIS A 59 -1.89 -6.42 4.59
C HIS A 59 -2.38 -6.81 3.20
N ARG A 60 -3.47 -7.56 3.17
CA ARG A 60 -4.15 -7.99 1.95
C ARG A 60 -5.53 -7.33 1.86
N PHE A 61 -5.90 -6.88 0.68
CA PHE A 61 -7.30 -6.62 0.35
C PHE A 61 -7.57 -7.13 -1.07
N GLY A 62 -8.59 -7.97 -1.23
CA GLY A 62 -8.83 -8.69 -2.48
C GLY A 62 -7.61 -9.50 -2.91
N ASP A 63 -7.12 -9.25 -4.12
CA ASP A 63 -5.96 -9.94 -4.69
C ASP A 63 -4.64 -9.18 -4.50
N PHE A 64 -4.67 -7.98 -3.89
CA PHE A 64 -3.49 -7.17 -3.66
C PHE A 64 -2.93 -7.37 -2.25
N VAL A 65 -1.61 -7.53 -2.16
CA VAL A 65 -0.88 -7.67 -0.90
C VAL A 65 0.23 -6.62 -0.84
N ASP A 66 0.36 -5.97 0.30
CA ASP A 66 1.43 -5.00 0.53
C ASP A 66 2.05 -5.09 1.93
N VAL A 67 3.31 -4.68 2.03
CA VAL A 67 4.03 -4.53 3.29
C VAL A 67 3.87 -3.10 3.79
N SER A 68 3.11 -2.91 4.88
CA SER A 68 2.79 -1.59 5.43
C SER A 68 2.98 -1.57 6.95
N GLU A 69 2.90 -0.38 7.55
CA GLU A 69 3.04 -0.19 9.01
C GLU A 69 1.71 0.27 9.61
N GLY A 70 1.51 -0.07 10.89
CA GLY A 70 0.33 0.34 11.64
C GLY A 70 -0.94 -0.44 11.30
N PRO A 71 -2.03 -0.17 12.04
CA PRO A 71 -3.34 -0.73 11.76
C PRO A 71 -3.96 -0.08 10.52
N HIS A 72 -4.68 -0.86 9.73
CA HIS A 72 -5.51 -0.37 8.62
C HIS A 72 -6.95 -0.15 9.03
N ILE A 73 -7.68 0.62 8.22
CA ILE A 73 -9.14 0.65 8.27
C ILE A 73 -9.70 -0.76 8.02
N PRO A 74 -10.89 -1.12 8.55
CA PRO A 74 -11.38 -2.49 8.43
C PRO A 74 -11.78 -2.91 7.01
N ARG A 75 -12.36 -2.00 6.24
CA ARG A 75 -12.88 -2.28 4.89
C ARG A 75 -12.69 -1.10 3.95
N THR A 76 -12.63 -1.34 2.64
CA THR A 76 -12.49 -0.28 1.63
C THR A 76 -13.67 0.70 1.62
N SER A 77 -14.87 0.26 2.02
CA SER A 77 -16.08 1.09 2.13
C SER A 77 -16.02 2.19 3.20
N PHE A 78 -15.01 2.18 4.08
CA PHE A 78 -14.80 3.27 5.04
C PHE A 78 -14.32 4.55 4.34
N CYS A 79 -13.66 4.42 3.19
CA CYS A 79 -13.37 5.55 2.33
C CYS A 79 -14.65 5.95 1.60
N TYR A 80 -15.02 7.24 1.63
CA TYR A 80 -16.19 7.74 0.90
C TYR A 80 -15.77 8.61 -0.27
N GLN A 81 -15.26 9.80 0.02
CA GLN A 81 -14.63 10.63 -1.00
C GLN A 81 -13.20 10.14 -1.16
N TYR A 82 -12.74 9.98 -2.40
CA TYR A 82 -11.38 9.60 -2.71
C TYR A 82 -10.96 10.27 -4.01
N GLU A 83 -9.87 11.01 -4.00
CA GLU A 83 -9.38 11.72 -5.19
C GLU A 83 -7.85 11.67 -5.28
N ILE A 84 -7.35 11.27 -6.44
CA ILE A 84 -5.93 11.42 -6.79
C ILE A 84 -5.75 12.78 -7.46
N THR A 85 -5.01 13.66 -6.80
CA THR A 85 -4.97 15.09 -7.12
C THR A 85 -3.73 15.48 -7.92
N ALA A 86 -2.60 14.80 -7.73
CA ALA A 86 -1.35 15.17 -8.38
C ALA A 86 -0.36 14.00 -8.54
N ALA A 87 0.57 14.19 -9.47
CA ALA A 87 1.77 13.36 -9.58
C ALA A 87 3.00 14.26 -9.75
N HIS A 88 4.03 14.01 -8.93
CA HIS A 88 5.26 14.77 -8.90
C HIS A 88 6.44 13.86 -9.17
N ASN A 89 7.35 14.27 -10.06
CA ASN A 89 8.65 13.60 -10.15
C ASN A 89 9.51 14.10 -8.99
N LEU A 90 10.01 13.18 -8.16
CA LEU A 90 10.90 13.53 -7.07
C LEU A 90 12.32 13.65 -7.59
N GLN A 91 12.96 14.76 -7.28
CA GLN A 91 14.39 14.89 -7.47
C GLN A 91 15.08 14.12 -6.35
N THR A 92 15.83 13.09 -6.73
CA THR A 92 16.64 12.31 -5.79
C THR A 92 18.06 12.26 -6.28
N ASN A 93 18.98 11.95 -5.36
CA ASN A 93 20.39 11.71 -5.72
C ASN A 93 20.59 10.34 -6.39
N GLN A 94 19.53 9.55 -6.57
CA GLN A 94 19.56 8.26 -7.23
C GLN A 94 19.22 8.40 -8.72
N PRO A 95 19.75 7.53 -9.59
CA PRO A 95 19.52 7.59 -11.04
C PRO A 95 18.09 7.23 -11.45
N GLU A 96 17.30 6.67 -10.54
CA GLU A 96 15.96 6.16 -10.81
C GLU A 96 14.91 7.27 -10.75
N LEU A 97 13.99 7.25 -11.72
CA LEU A 97 12.86 8.18 -11.74
C LEU A 97 11.83 7.77 -10.70
N ILE A 98 11.75 8.52 -9.60
CA ILE A 98 10.71 8.32 -8.59
C ILE A 98 9.55 9.27 -8.86
N ARG A 99 8.34 8.72 -9.00
CA ARG A 99 7.10 9.50 -9.12
C ARG A 99 6.22 9.32 -7.89
N ARG A 100 5.91 10.44 -7.22
CA ARG A 100 4.98 10.50 -6.10
C ARG A 100 3.58 10.84 -6.60
N PHE A 101 2.63 9.96 -6.37
CA PHE A 101 1.20 10.27 -6.51
C PHE A 101 0.66 10.78 -5.18
N GLN A 102 -0.15 11.83 -5.22
CA GLN A 102 -0.82 12.38 -4.04
C GLN A 102 -2.33 12.39 -4.25
N GLY A 103 -3.06 12.21 -3.15
CA GLY A 103 -4.51 12.21 -3.13
C GLY A 103 -5.04 12.50 -1.74
N VAL A 104 -6.36 12.65 -1.64
CA VAL A 104 -7.09 12.92 -0.40
C VAL A 104 -8.32 12.03 -0.34
N SER A 105 -8.68 11.61 0.88
CA SER A 105 -9.89 10.86 1.13
C SER A 105 -10.56 11.33 2.41
N LEU A 106 -11.90 11.26 2.46
CA LEU A 106 -12.71 11.53 3.63
C LEU A 106 -13.62 10.32 3.92
N PRO A 107 -13.76 9.91 5.20
CA PRO A 107 -14.70 8.87 5.59
C PRO A 107 -16.15 9.39 5.59
N ILE A 108 -17.11 8.46 5.68
CA ILE A 108 -18.55 8.82 5.76
C ILE A 108 -18.87 9.59 7.05
N HIS A 109 -18.22 9.24 8.16
CA HIS A 109 -18.47 9.81 9.48
C HIS A 109 -17.21 10.54 9.97
N LEU A 110 -17.36 11.82 10.32
CA LEU A 110 -16.36 12.65 11.00
C LEU A 110 -16.61 12.65 12.51
#